data_AF-A0A0N0GF77-F1
#
_entry.id   AF-A0A0N0GF77-F1
#
_cell.length_a   1.000
_cell.length_b   1.000
_cell.length_c   1.000
_cell.angle_alpha   90.00
_cell.angle_beta   90.00
_cell.angle_gamma   90.00
#
_symmetry.space_group_name_H-M   'P 1'
#
loop_
_entity.id
_entity.type
_entity.pdbx_description
1 polymer ?
#
loop_
_entity_poly.entity_id
_entity_poly.type
_entity_poly.pdbx_seq_one_letter_code
_entity_poly.pdbx_strand_id
1 'polypeptide(L)'
;MVYALRDIDMGELGRLVIESTVDGETRISSEVAGDPQDPMTAQRLKVFEPISEALTHRLETTLGRGRPTALPVRLSEPRGQVPVEEVYCEVCNQLVALVVFADEANDLGQLEDCARMMYMHYAWHNVPTWLIGPQYCGGPIPQRRANVLQVWPQHGPLESLRPEEFNPRIEALATRHCK
;
A
#
# COMPACT_ATOMS: atom_id res chain seq x y z
N MET A 1 -2.95 -2.67 -24.44
CA MET A 1 -3.96 -2.13 -23.50
C MET A 1 -3.63 -2.60 -22.10
N VAL A 2 -3.94 -1.80 -21.08
CA VAL A 2 -3.68 -2.14 -19.68
C VAL A 2 -4.96 -1.95 -18.88
N TYR A 3 -5.32 -2.95 -18.08
CA TYR A 3 -6.49 -2.92 -17.18
C TYR A 3 -6.01 -3.09 -15.75
N ALA A 4 -6.21 -2.08 -14.90
CA ALA A 4 -5.89 -2.17 -13.47
C ALA A 4 -7.09 -2.74 -12.71
N LEU A 5 -6.83 -3.70 -11.81
CA LEU A 5 -7.81 -4.28 -10.92
C LEU A 5 -7.53 -3.79 -9.50
N ARG A 6 -8.60 -3.37 -8.82
CA ARG A 6 -8.53 -2.73 -7.51
C ARG A 6 -9.55 -3.35 -6.58
N ASP A 7 -9.15 -3.44 -5.32
CA ASP A 7 -9.98 -3.83 -4.20
C ASP A 7 -10.21 -2.61 -3.31
N ILE A 8 -11.37 -2.57 -2.65
CA ILE A 8 -11.76 -1.42 -1.82
C ILE A 8 -10.90 -1.30 -0.56
N ASP A 9 -10.40 -2.43 -0.04
CA ASP A 9 -9.63 -2.48 1.19
C ASP A 9 -8.13 -2.60 0.89
N MET A 10 -7.71 -3.33 -0.15
CA MET A 10 -6.28 -3.56 -0.44
C MET A 10 -5.66 -2.59 -1.47
N GLY A 11 -6.45 -1.71 -2.06
CA GLY A 11 -5.99 -0.79 -3.10
C GLY A 11 -5.77 -1.48 -4.44
N GLU A 12 -4.71 -1.12 -5.16
CA GLU A 12 -4.34 -1.80 -6.41
C GLU A 12 -3.94 -3.25 -6.13
N LEU A 13 -4.64 -4.21 -6.73
CA LEU A 13 -4.30 -5.64 -6.66
C LEU A 13 -3.23 -5.99 -7.70
N GLY A 14 -3.39 -5.45 -8.90
CA GLY A 14 -2.56 -5.79 -10.05
C GLY A 14 -3.17 -5.29 -11.35
N ARG A 15 -2.63 -5.77 -12.47
CA ARG A 15 -3.10 -5.39 -13.80
C ARG A 15 -3.06 -6.55 -14.78
N LEU A 16 -3.92 -6.48 -15.79
CA LEU A 16 -3.83 -7.27 -17.02
C LEU A 16 -3.24 -6.39 -18.14
N VAL A 17 -2.24 -6.92 -18.82
CA VAL A 17 -1.54 -6.29 -19.94
C VAL A 17 -1.80 -7.12 -21.19
N ILE A 18 -2.42 -6.49 -22.19
CA ILE A 18 -2.75 -7.09 -23.48
C ILE A 18 -1.92 -6.39 -24.56
N GLU A 19 -1.05 -7.13 -25.22
CA GLU A 19 -0.09 -6.61 -26.19
C GLU A 19 -0.08 -7.43 -27.48
N SER A 20 0.14 -6.76 -28.61
CA SER A 20 0.44 -7.46 -29.86
C SER A 20 1.92 -7.84 -29.89
N THR A 21 2.20 -9.06 -30.33
CA THR A 21 3.55 -9.54 -30.58
C THR A 21 3.99 -9.26 -32.01
N VAL A 22 5.29 -9.34 -32.28
CA VAL A 22 5.85 -9.18 -33.63
C VAL A 22 5.33 -10.19 -34.64
N ASP A 23 4.87 -11.36 -34.17
CA ASP A 23 4.31 -12.43 -35.00
C ASP A 23 2.81 -12.23 -35.30
N GLY A 24 2.21 -11.13 -34.83
CA GLY A 24 0.78 -10.84 -34.99
C GLY A 24 -0.12 -11.52 -33.94
N GLU A 25 0.46 -12.33 -33.05
CA GLU A 25 -0.25 -12.95 -31.93
C GLU A 25 -0.53 -11.94 -30.81
N THR A 26 -1.56 -12.21 -30.00
CA THR A 26 -1.86 -11.42 -28.79
C THR A 26 -1.27 -12.08 -27.56
N ARG A 27 -0.49 -11.33 -26.78
CA ARG A 27 0.01 -11.75 -25.47
C ARG A 27 -0.85 -11.13 -24.38
N ILE A 28 -1.34 -11.98 -23.49
CA ILE A 28 -1.99 -11.58 -22.24
C ILE A 28 -1.02 -11.92 -21.12
N SER A 29 -0.71 -10.93 -20.28
CA SER A 29 0.06 -11.12 -19.06
C SER A 29 -0.66 -10.42 -17.92
N SER A 30 -0.46 -10.87 -16.69
CA SER A 30 -0.95 -10.17 -15.53
C SER A 30 0.16 -10.00 -14.51
N GLU A 31 0.10 -8.91 -13.76
CA GLU A 31 1.15 -8.51 -12.84
C GLU A 31 0.51 -8.11 -11.52
N VAL A 32 1.07 -8.58 -10.40
CA VAL A 32 0.58 -8.20 -9.07
C VAL A 32 1.24 -6.89 -8.64
N ALA A 33 0.49 -6.02 -7.98
CA ALA A 33 1.00 -4.75 -7.48
C ALA A 33 1.68 -4.94 -6.12
N GLY A 34 2.94 -4.53 -6.00
CA GLY A 34 3.65 -4.47 -4.72
C GLY A 34 5.12 -4.81 -4.81
N ASP A 35 5.72 -5.06 -3.64
CA ASP A 35 7.08 -5.56 -3.50
C ASP A 35 7.07 -7.01 -2.99
N PRO A 36 7.88 -7.94 -3.51
CA PRO A 36 7.90 -9.33 -3.04
C PRO A 36 8.22 -9.50 -1.54
N GLN A 37 8.88 -8.52 -0.91
CA GLN A 37 9.20 -8.54 0.52
C GLN A 37 8.06 -7.96 1.38
N ASP A 38 7.12 -7.21 0.78
CA ASP A 38 5.94 -6.69 1.47
C ASP A 38 4.94 -7.82 1.77
N PRO A 39 4.62 -8.10 3.06
CA PRO A 39 3.61 -9.09 3.43
C PRO A 39 2.25 -8.84 2.78
N MET A 40 1.89 -7.58 2.50
CA MET A 40 0.61 -7.26 1.87
C MET A 40 0.58 -7.68 0.38
N THR A 41 1.72 -7.77 -0.30
CA THR A 41 1.80 -8.30 -1.67
C THR A 41 1.31 -9.76 -1.74
N ALA A 42 1.62 -10.57 -0.73
CA ALA A 42 1.14 -11.96 -0.68
C ALA A 42 -0.40 -12.03 -0.54
N GLN A 43 -1.01 -11.09 0.20
CA GLN A 43 -2.48 -11.00 0.32
C GLN A 43 -3.11 -10.58 -1.01
N ARG A 44 -2.53 -9.57 -1.68
CA ARG A 44 -2.97 -9.13 -3.02
C ARG A 44 -2.90 -10.27 -4.03
N LEU A 45 -1.80 -11.04 -4.03
CA LEU A 45 -1.64 -12.20 -4.89
C LEU A 45 -2.73 -13.24 -4.67
N LYS A 46 -3.02 -13.59 -3.41
CA LYS A 46 -4.06 -14.57 -3.06
C LYS A 46 -5.45 -14.20 -3.59
N VAL A 47 -5.75 -12.90 -3.65
CA VAL A 47 -7.03 -12.41 -4.18
C VAL A 47 -6.99 -12.26 -5.71
N PHE A 48 -5.89 -11.75 -6.25
CA PHE A 48 -5.78 -11.43 -7.67
C PHE A 48 -5.58 -12.66 -8.57
N GLU A 49 -4.81 -13.65 -8.11
CA GLU A 49 -4.48 -14.86 -8.89
C GLU A 49 -5.71 -15.55 -9.48
N PRO A 50 -6.74 -15.97 -8.69
CA PRO A 50 -7.90 -16.66 -9.25
C PRO A 50 -8.72 -15.79 -10.21
N ILE A 51 -8.76 -14.48 -10.00
CA ILE A 51 -9.44 -13.54 -10.90
C ILE A 51 -8.70 -13.46 -12.24
N SER A 52 -7.37 -13.34 -12.19
CA SER A 52 -6.52 -13.25 -13.38
C SER A 52 -6.57 -14.54 -14.22
N GLU A 53 -6.57 -15.70 -13.58
CA GLU A 53 -6.70 -17.00 -14.24
C GLU A 53 -8.06 -17.15 -14.91
N ALA A 54 -9.15 -16.81 -14.21
CA ALA A 54 -10.50 -16.89 -14.75
C ALA A 54 -10.71 -15.97 -15.97
N LEU A 55 -10.19 -14.74 -15.90
CA LEU A 55 -10.24 -13.78 -17.01
C LEU A 55 -9.42 -14.26 -18.21
N THR A 56 -8.19 -14.73 -17.97
CA THR A 56 -7.31 -15.26 -19.01
C THR A 56 -7.95 -16.46 -19.70
N HIS A 57 -8.44 -17.43 -18.93
CA HIS A 57 -9.14 -18.60 -19.48
C HIS A 57 -10.37 -18.20 -20.31
N ARG A 58 -11.15 -17.21 -19.87
CA ARG A 58 -12.33 -16.73 -20.62
C ARG A 58 -11.95 -16.05 -21.93
N LEU A 59 -10.85 -15.30 -21.94
CA LEU A 59 -10.32 -14.68 -23.16
C LEU A 59 -9.81 -15.74 -24.14
N GLU A 60 -9.03 -16.72 -23.67
CA GLU A 60 -8.49 -17.80 -24.50
C GLU A 60 -9.59 -18.69 -25.10
N THR A 61 -10.61 -19.01 -24.31
CA THR A 61 -11.77 -19.79 -24.80
C THR A 61 -12.61 -19.05 -25.84
N THR A 62 -12.58 -17.71 -25.83
CA THR A 62 -13.35 -16.89 -26.77
C THR A 62 -12.55 -16.55 -28.04
N LEU A 63 -11.24 -16.34 -27.91
CA LEU A 63 -10.38 -15.78 -28.97
C LEU A 63 -9.37 -16.78 -29.56
N GLY A 64 -9.17 -17.94 -28.93
CA GLY A 64 -8.14 -18.93 -29.31
C GLY A 64 -7.11 -19.16 -28.21
N ARG A 65 -6.50 -20.35 -28.17
CA ARG A 65 -5.63 -20.78 -27.06
C ARG A 65 -4.33 -19.97 -27.01
N GLY A 66 -4.07 -19.34 -25.86
CA GLY A 66 -2.77 -18.80 -25.48
C GLY A 66 -1.95 -19.79 -24.65
N ARG A 67 -0.80 -19.33 -24.15
CA ARG A 67 0.00 -20.07 -23.16
C ARG A 67 -0.03 -19.28 -21.84
N PRO A 68 -0.31 -19.94 -20.70
CA PRO A 68 -0.25 -19.29 -19.39
C PRO A 68 1.17 -18.79 -19.11
N THR A 69 1.27 -17.62 -18.48
CA THR A 69 2.53 -17.06 -17.98
C THR A 69 2.38 -16.80 -16.49
N ALA A 70 3.42 -17.06 -15.70
CA ALA A 70 3.42 -16.71 -14.28
C ALA A 70 3.19 -15.19 -14.10
N LEU A 71 2.60 -14.80 -12.97
CA LEU A 71 2.34 -13.40 -12.63
C LEU A 71 3.62 -12.75 -12.06
N PRO A 72 4.38 -11.94 -12.82
CA PRO A 72 5.46 -11.18 -12.22
C PRO A 72 4.92 -10.16 -11.22
N VAL A 73 5.73 -9.85 -10.21
CA VAL A 73 5.47 -8.72 -9.31
C VAL A 73 5.96 -7.45 -9.99
N ARG A 74 5.12 -6.41 -9.99
CA ARG A 74 5.47 -5.10 -10.50
C ARG A 74 5.74 -4.15 -9.34
N LEU A 75 7.00 -3.72 -9.25
CA LEU A 75 7.42 -2.68 -8.32
C LEU A 75 6.62 -1.40 -8.54
N SER A 76 6.25 -0.77 -7.43
CA SER A 76 5.59 0.52 -7.42
C SER A 76 6.52 1.59 -7.99
N GLU A 77 6.02 2.39 -8.93
CA GLU A 77 6.70 3.61 -9.34
C GLU A 77 6.39 4.74 -8.35
N PRO A 78 7.37 5.56 -7.93
CA PRO A 78 7.12 6.68 -7.04
C PRO A 78 6.15 7.67 -7.69
N ARG A 79 5.02 7.97 -7.03
CA ARG A 79 4.14 9.07 -7.43
C ARG A 79 4.32 10.24 -6.47
N GLY A 80 5.12 11.22 -6.90
CA GLY A 80 5.35 12.44 -6.13
C GLY A 80 6.16 12.22 -4.84
N GLN A 81 6.22 13.26 -4.01
CA GLN A 81 6.84 13.20 -2.70
C GLN A 81 5.73 13.03 -1.66
N VAL A 82 5.82 11.98 -0.84
CA VAL A 82 4.93 11.78 0.30
C VAL A 82 5.61 12.37 1.53
N PRO A 83 4.99 13.33 2.25
CA PRO A 83 5.58 13.87 3.48
C PRO A 83 5.75 12.80 4.55
N VAL A 84 6.91 12.79 5.19
CA VAL A 84 7.25 11.87 6.28
C VAL A 84 7.80 12.68 7.44
N GLU A 85 7.26 12.43 8.63
CA GLU A 85 7.81 12.89 9.89
C GLU A 85 8.57 11.76 10.58
N GLU A 86 9.82 12.05 10.90
CA GLU A 86 10.72 11.16 11.61
C GLU A 86 10.70 11.47 13.11
N VAL A 87 10.41 10.45 13.91
CA VAL A 87 10.31 10.60 15.37
C VAL A 87 11.54 9.99 16.01
N TYR A 88 12.23 10.77 16.83
CA TYR A 88 13.50 10.39 17.46
C TYR A 88 13.35 10.22 18.97
N CYS A 89 14.10 9.28 19.55
CA CYS A 89 14.21 9.14 20.99
C CYS A 89 14.87 10.36 21.62
N GLU A 90 14.29 10.88 22.71
CA GLU A 90 14.79 12.06 23.41
C GLU A 90 16.14 11.85 24.13
N VAL A 91 16.55 10.59 24.36
CA VAL A 91 17.77 10.24 25.11
C VAL A 91 18.91 9.87 24.18
N CYS A 92 18.71 8.90 23.29
CA CYS A 92 19.78 8.38 22.42
C CYS A 92 19.73 8.92 20.98
N ASN A 93 18.71 9.72 20.63
CA ASN A 93 18.51 10.27 19.30
C ASN A 93 18.43 9.22 18.18
N GLN A 94 18.03 7.98 18.50
CA GLN A 94 17.70 6.98 17.48
C GLN A 94 16.30 7.23 16.93
N LEU A 95 16.11 6.97 15.64
CA LEU A 95 14.79 6.94 15.01
C LEU A 95 13.94 5.83 15.68
N VAL A 96 12.74 6.17 16.13
CA VAL A 96 11.83 5.26 16.84
C VAL A 96 10.49 5.06 16.14
N ALA A 97 10.10 5.97 15.23
CA ALA A 97 8.90 5.82 14.42
C ALA A 97 8.96 6.68 13.15
N LEU A 98 8.15 6.31 12.17
CA LEU A 98 7.83 7.12 11.00
C LEU A 98 6.33 7.41 10.97
N VAL A 99 5.97 8.66 10.66
CA VAL A 99 4.59 9.07 10.42
C VAL A 99 4.51 9.62 9.01
N VAL A 100 3.73 8.95 8.16
CA VAL A 100 3.59 9.26 6.74
C VAL A 100 2.25 9.96 6.52
N PHE A 101 2.27 11.16 5.94
CA PHE A 101 1.06 11.93 5.66
C PHE A 101 0.59 11.68 4.23
N ALA A 102 -0.48 10.90 4.11
CA ALA A 102 -1.11 10.55 2.85
C ALA A 102 -2.33 11.46 2.60
N ASP A 103 -2.08 12.76 2.39
CA ASP A 103 -3.14 13.78 2.27
C ASP A 103 -4.13 13.52 1.12
N GLU A 104 -3.73 12.75 0.12
CA GLU A 104 -4.58 12.35 -1.01
C GLU A 104 -5.38 11.06 -0.75
N ALA A 105 -5.13 10.35 0.36
CA ALA A 105 -5.70 9.04 0.65
C ALA A 105 -6.93 9.11 1.56
N ASN A 106 -8.10 9.26 0.95
CA ASN A 106 -9.40 9.47 1.59
C ASN A 106 -10.05 8.17 2.11
N ASP A 107 -9.61 7.01 1.61
CA ASP A 107 -10.14 5.69 1.97
C ASP A 107 -9.02 4.68 2.24
N LEU A 108 -9.41 3.49 2.70
CA LEU A 108 -8.47 2.42 3.06
C LEU A 108 -7.63 1.97 1.85
N GLY A 109 -8.25 1.70 0.71
CA GLY A 109 -7.53 1.29 -0.50
C GLY A 109 -6.52 2.32 -1.00
N GLN A 110 -6.79 3.62 -0.82
CA GLN A 110 -5.83 4.67 -1.13
C GLN A 110 -4.67 4.74 -0.12
N LEU A 111 -4.95 4.50 1.17
CA LEU A 111 -3.90 4.37 2.19
C LEU A 111 -3.01 3.16 1.90
N GLU A 112 -3.59 2.04 1.49
CA GLU A 112 -2.86 0.85 1.06
C GLU A 112 -1.98 1.08 -0.17
N ASP A 113 -2.45 1.86 -1.13
CA ASP A 113 -1.62 2.26 -2.27
C ASP A 113 -0.42 3.09 -1.82
N CYS A 114 -0.63 4.02 -0.87
CA CYS A 114 0.47 4.78 -0.29
C CYS A 114 1.44 3.87 0.48
N ALA A 115 0.93 2.91 1.27
CA ALA A 115 1.74 1.95 2.01
C ALA A 115 2.63 1.14 1.05
N ARG A 116 2.01 0.61 -0.01
CA ARG A 116 2.68 -0.14 -1.08
C ARG A 116 3.76 0.68 -1.80
N MET A 117 3.57 1.99 -1.97
CA MET A 117 4.60 2.87 -2.56
C MET A 117 5.74 3.16 -1.57
N MET A 118 5.43 3.24 -0.28
CA MET A 118 6.38 3.58 0.80
C MET A 118 7.09 2.38 1.42
N TYR A 119 6.71 1.15 1.04
CA TYR A 119 7.19 -0.10 1.64
C TYR A 119 8.71 -0.12 1.80
N MET A 120 9.45 0.16 0.72
CA MET A 120 10.90 0.10 0.78
C MET A 120 11.51 1.10 1.75
N HIS A 121 10.89 2.26 1.92
CA HIS A 121 11.35 3.28 2.84
C HIS A 121 11.16 2.83 4.29
N TYR A 122 9.94 2.46 4.70
CA TYR A 122 9.72 2.09 6.10
C TYR A 122 10.31 0.72 6.48
N ALA A 123 10.39 -0.22 5.53
CA ALA A 123 11.05 -1.51 5.78
C ALA A 123 12.56 -1.35 5.99
N TRP A 124 13.19 -0.40 5.28
CA TRP A 124 14.61 -0.09 5.47
C TRP A 124 14.91 0.47 6.87
N HIS A 125 14.09 1.42 7.34
CA HIS A 125 14.25 1.99 8.68
C HIS A 125 13.88 1.01 9.78
N ASN A 126 12.97 0.08 9.49
CA ASN A 126 12.51 -0.98 10.40
C ASN A 126 12.03 -0.45 11.77
N VAL A 127 11.29 0.66 11.76
CA VAL A 127 10.63 1.25 12.93
C VAL A 127 9.12 1.26 12.72
N PRO A 128 8.31 1.22 13.80
CA PRO A 128 6.87 1.35 13.69
C PRO A 128 6.46 2.53 12.79
N THR A 129 5.57 2.25 11.84
CA THR A 129 5.17 3.23 10.81
C THR A 129 3.67 3.31 10.70
N TRP A 130 3.17 4.55 10.69
CA TRP A 130 1.76 4.88 10.48
C TRP A 130 1.56 5.74 9.24
N LEU A 131 0.48 5.49 8.53
CA LEU A 131 -0.03 6.37 7.49
C LEU A 131 -1.25 7.11 8.01
N ILE A 132 -1.31 8.41 7.74
CA ILE A 132 -2.41 9.29 8.15
C ILE A 132 -3.03 9.90 6.90
N GLY A 133 -4.32 9.62 6.67
CA GLY A 133 -5.11 10.24 5.61
C GLY A 133 -5.50 11.70 5.94
N PRO A 134 -6.18 12.39 5.01
CA PRO A 134 -6.60 13.77 5.25
C PRO A 134 -7.56 13.85 6.43
N GLN A 135 -7.49 14.97 7.16
CA GLN A 135 -8.41 15.25 8.24
C GLN A 135 -9.83 15.52 7.72
N TYR A 136 -10.81 14.93 8.36
CA TYR A 136 -12.23 15.10 8.09
C TYR A 136 -13.01 15.44 9.37
N CYS A 137 -14.30 15.73 9.18
CA CYS A 137 -15.20 16.42 10.11
C CYS A 137 -14.89 17.94 10.23
N GLY A 138 -15.97 18.74 10.32
CA GLY A 138 -15.86 20.19 10.50
C GLY A 138 -15.36 20.57 11.91
N GLY A 139 -14.86 21.80 12.05
CA GLY A 139 -14.38 22.34 13.33
C GLY A 139 -12.87 22.66 13.34
N PRO A 140 -12.34 23.08 14.51
CA PRO A 140 -10.92 23.35 14.72
C PRO A 140 -10.06 22.09 14.50
N ILE A 141 -8.84 22.26 13.98
CA ILE A 141 -7.90 21.18 13.65
C ILE A 141 -7.74 20.14 14.77
N PRO A 142 -7.59 20.50 16.07
CA PRO A 142 -7.41 19.50 17.14
C PRO A 142 -8.59 18.54 17.32
N GLN A 143 -9.78 18.94 16.87
CA GLN A 143 -11.01 18.15 17.00
C GLN A 143 -11.28 17.28 15.78
N ARG A 144 -10.57 17.51 14.67
CA ARG A 144 -10.75 16.77 13.42
C ARG A 144 -10.21 15.35 13.57
N ARG A 145 -10.85 14.41 12.87
CA ARG A 145 -10.42 13.01 12.82
C ARG A 145 -9.64 12.78 11.53
N ALA A 146 -8.72 11.84 11.55
CA ALA A 146 -8.08 11.31 10.36
C ALA A 146 -8.13 9.78 10.39
N ASN A 147 -8.06 9.18 9.21
CA ASN A 147 -7.86 7.74 9.08
C ASN A 147 -6.38 7.45 9.36
N VAL A 148 -6.11 6.55 10.29
CA VAL A 148 -4.77 6.17 10.71
C VAL A 148 -4.62 4.66 10.52
N LEU A 149 -3.58 4.27 9.79
CA LEU A 149 -3.28 2.87 9.49
C LEU A 149 -1.85 2.56 9.91
N GLN A 150 -1.67 1.58 10.79
CA GLN A 150 -0.33 1.05 11.08
C GLN A 150 0.05 0.03 10.00
N VAL A 151 1.19 0.24 9.34
CA VAL A 151 1.64 -0.62 8.23
C VAL A 151 2.90 -1.42 8.56
N TRP A 152 3.64 -1.03 9.61
CA TRP A 152 4.85 -1.71 10.05
C TRP A 152 5.00 -1.66 11.58
N PRO A 153 5.60 -2.68 12.24
CA PRO A 153 6.07 -3.98 11.71
C PRO A 153 4.95 -5.00 11.45
N GLN A 154 3.77 -4.73 12.00
CA GLN A 154 2.56 -5.51 11.74
C GLN A 154 1.51 -4.57 11.18
N HIS A 155 0.80 -5.07 10.18
CA HIS A 155 -0.34 -4.39 9.60
C HIS A 155 -1.51 -4.40 10.61
N GLY A 156 -1.97 -3.21 10.98
CA GLY A 156 -3.02 -2.99 11.98
C GLY A 156 -4.37 -2.66 11.36
N PRO A 157 -5.46 -2.61 12.16
CA PRO A 157 -6.75 -2.16 11.68
C PRO A 157 -6.73 -0.67 11.31
N LEU A 158 -7.63 -0.27 10.42
CA LEU A 158 -7.90 1.13 10.17
C LEU A 158 -8.59 1.76 11.39
N GLU A 159 -7.98 2.80 11.94
CA GLU A 159 -8.56 3.58 13.04
C GLU A 159 -8.95 4.98 12.57
N SER A 160 -10.05 5.50 13.10
CA SER A 160 -10.39 6.92 12.96
C SER A 160 -9.98 7.62 14.25
N LEU A 161 -8.96 8.47 14.24
CA LEU A 161 -8.37 9.07 15.44
C LEU A 161 -8.25 10.59 15.33
N ARG A 162 -8.36 11.28 16.46
CA ARG A 162 -7.96 12.68 16.63
C ARG A 162 -6.47 12.79 16.97
N PRO A 163 -5.83 13.95 16.75
CA PRO A 163 -4.45 14.17 17.19
C PRO A 163 -4.21 13.85 18.68
N GLU A 164 -5.14 14.21 19.57
CA GLU A 164 -5.05 13.92 21.01
C GLU A 164 -5.11 12.42 21.34
N GLU A 165 -5.67 11.60 20.44
CA GLU A 165 -5.75 10.14 20.60
C GLU A 165 -4.53 9.43 19.99
N PHE A 166 -3.90 10.03 18.98
CA PHE A 166 -2.77 9.47 18.26
C PHE A 166 -1.41 9.93 18.82
N ASN A 167 -1.21 11.24 19.04
CA ASN A 167 0.07 11.82 19.46
C ASN A 167 0.66 11.15 20.71
N PRO A 168 -0.13 10.82 21.77
CA PRO A 168 0.42 10.13 22.94
C PRO A 168 1.04 8.77 22.62
N ARG A 169 0.61 8.09 21.55
CA ARG A 169 1.19 6.82 21.10
C ARG A 169 2.62 7.03 20.58
N ILE A 170 2.82 8.10 19.81
CA ILE A 170 4.11 8.48 19.22
C ILE A 170 5.06 9.04 20.30
N GLU A 171 4.57 9.93 21.15
CA GLU A 171 5.33 10.49 22.28
C GLU A 171 5.81 9.39 23.24
N ALA A 172 4.99 8.37 23.47
CA ALA A 172 5.39 7.23 24.28
C ALA A 172 6.59 6.47 23.70
N LEU A 173 6.71 6.37 22.37
CA LEU A 173 7.87 5.73 21.73
C LEU A 173 9.13 6.57 21.92
N ALA A 174 9.06 7.88 21.72
CA ALA A 174 10.19 8.78 21.92
C ALA A 174 10.70 8.79 23.38
N THR A 175 9.78 8.77 24.34
CA THR A 175 10.08 8.93 25.77
C THR A 175 10.39 7.63 26.52
N ARG A 176 9.96 6.46 26.01
CA ARG A 176 10.15 5.15 26.67
C ARG A 176 11.21 4.28 26.02
N HIS A 177 11.72 4.62 24.84
CA HIS A 177 12.71 3.80 24.11
C HIS A 177 13.94 3.41 24.94
N CYS A 178 14.46 4.32 25.78
CA CYS A 178 15.63 4.06 26.62
C CYS A 178 15.31 3.77 28.10
N LYS A 179 14.04 3.57 28.45
CA LYS A 179 13.62 3.31 29.83
C LYS A 179 13.47 1.83 30.14
#